data_AF-A0A2P5L3N8-F1
#
_entry.id   AF-A0A2P5L3N8-F1
#
_cell.length_a   1.000
_cell.length_b   1.000
_cell.length_c   1.000
_cell.angle_alpha   90.00
_cell.angle_beta   90.00
_cell.angle_gamma   90.00
#
_symmetry.space_group_name_H-M   'P 1'
#
loop_
_entity.id
_entity.type
_entity.pdbx_description
1 polymer ?
#
loop_
_entity_poly.entity_id
_entity_poly.type
_entity_poly.pdbx_seq_one_letter_code
_entity_poly.pdbx_strand_id
1 'polypeptide(L)'
;DQAFRRITLDELGLELGRGDFGFLGIYEHFYDNNFTDNGEFGTHYVVLAHEICLGREIVLDPPKVQHKQYQWLAPEVLLSRDDVHPYSKAYFL
;
A
#
# COMPACT_ATOMS: atom_id res chain seq x y z
N ASP A 1 -9.92 -14.28 -4.68
CA ASP A 1 -8.77 -13.59 -5.30
C ASP A 1 -9.11 -12.50 -6.32
N GLN A 2 -10.37 -12.27 -6.71
CA GLN A 2 -10.69 -11.22 -7.68
C GLN A 2 -10.17 -9.82 -7.26
N ALA A 3 -10.35 -9.45 -5.98
CA ALA A 3 -9.84 -8.19 -5.45
C ALA A 3 -8.31 -8.12 -5.47
N PHE A 4 -7.62 -9.19 -5.08
CA PHE A 4 -6.15 -9.28 -5.11
C PHE A 4 -5.60 -9.02 -6.50
N ARG A 5 -6.05 -9.81 -7.48
CA ARG A 5 -5.58 -9.73 -8.87
C ARG A 5 -5.80 -8.33 -9.46
N ARG A 6 -6.97 -7.75 -9.21
CA ARG A 6 -7.30 -6.40 -9.64
C ARG A 6 -6.38 -5.35 -8.98
N ILE A 7 -6.25 -5.38 -7.65
CA ILE A 7 -5.46 -4.39 -6.91
C ILE A 7 -3.98 -4.49 -7.30
N THR A 8 -3.39 -5.68 -7.38
CA THR A 8 -1.97 -5.80 -7.74
C THR A 8 -1.73 -5.36 -9.18
N LEU A 9 -2.68 -5.60 -10.09
CA LEU A 9 -2.58 -5.09 -11.46
C LEU A 9 -2.62 -3.56 -11.49
N ASP A 10 -3.57 -2.96 -10.78
CA ASP A 10 -3.78 -1.50 -10.76
C ASP A 10 -2.65 -0.75 -10.02
N GLU A 11 -2.03 -1.36 -9.00
CA GLU A 11 -1.01 -0.71 -8.15
C GLU A 11 0.43 -1.08 -8.52
N LEU A 12 0.67 -2.32 -8.93
CA LEU A 12 2.01 -2.86 -9.19
C LEU A 12 2.24 -3.15 -10.68
N GLY A 13 1.20 -3.16 -11.51
CA GLY A 13 1.29 -3.59 -12.90
C GLY A 13 1.41 -5.10 -13.08
N LEU A 14 1.22 -5.88 -12.01
CA LEU A 14 1.38 -7.33 -11.98
C LEU A 14 0.10 -7.98 -11.50
N GLU A 15 -0.44 -8.95 -12.23
CA GLU A 15 -1.60 -9.71 -11.77
C GLU A 15 -1.18 -10.89 -10.89
N LEU A 16 -1.30 -10.73 -9.56
CA LEU A 16 -0.84 -11.71 -8.56
C LEU A 16 -2.03 -12.24 -7.74
N GLY A 17 -1.90 -13.49 -7.28
CA GLY A 17 -2.91 -14.15 -6.45
C GLY A 17 -2.65 -13.93 -4.96
N ARG A 18 -3.65 -14.20 -4.10
CA ARG A 18 -3.44 -14.10 -2.64
C ARG A 18 -2.40 -15.10 -2.13
N GLY A 19 -2.25 -16.23 -2.81
CA GLY A 19 -1.27 -17.27 -2.45
C GLY A 19 0.20 -16.83 -2.58
N ASP A 20 0.46 -15.72 -3.27
CA ASP A 20 1.81 -15.15 -3.42
C ASP A 20 2.20 -14.26 -2.23
N PHE A 21 1.27 -14.02 -1.29
CA PHE A 21 1.43 -13.04 -0.22
C PHE A 21 1.39 -13.69 1.18
N GLY A 22 2.16 -13.12 2.10
CA GLY A 22 2.01 -13.34 3.54
C GLY A 22 0.93 -12.43 4.12
N PHE A 23 0.05 -12.95 4.98
CA PHE A 23 -0.94 -12.12 5.68
C PHE A 23 -0.32 -11.52 6.95
N LEU A 24 -0.37 -10.19 7.08
CA LEU A 24 0.23 -9.46 8.18
C LEU A 24 -0.76 -9.11 9.30
N GLY A 25 -2.05 -9.05 9.00
CA GLY A 25 -3.08 -8.73 9.99
C GLY A 25 -4.12 -7.72 9.50
N ILE A 26 -4.95 -7.29 10.44
CA ILE A 26 -6.03 -6.31 10.21
C ILE A 26 -5.63 -4.99 10.87
N TYR A 27 -5.74 -3.91 10.11
CA TYR A 27 -5.39 -2.56 10.52
C TYR A 27 -6.57 -1.63 10.29
N GLU A 28 -6.55 -0.46 10.93
CA GLU A 28 -7.58 0.56 10.75
C GLU A 28 -6.94 1.92 10.47
N HIS A 29 -7.36 2.56 9.39
CA HIS A 29 -6.93 3.91 9.04
C HIS A 29 -8.12 4.86 9.14
N PHE A 30 -7.97 5.91 9.95
CA PHE A 30 -8.97 6.94 10.15
C PHE A 30 -8.43 8.26 9.58
N TYR A 31 -9.10 8.77 8.56
CA TYR A 31 -8.79 10.05 7.94
C TYR A 31 -9.94 11.02 8.18
N ASP A 32 -9.63 12.27 8.52
CA ASP A 32 -10.66 13.31 8.70
C ASP A 32 -11.20 13.84 7.36
N ASN A 33 -10.53 13.53 6.25
CA ASN A 33 -10.94 13.90 4.89
C ASN A 33 -11.44 12.69 4.08
N ASN A 34 -11.87 12.97 2.84
CA ASN A 34 -12.37 11.98 1.90
C ASN A 34 -11.91 12.27 0.46
N PHE A 35 -12.18 11.35 -0.47
CA PHE A 35 -11.71 11.44 -1.86
C PHE A 35 -12.26 12.64 -2.65
N THR A 36 -13.37 13.25 -2.21
CA THR A 36 -13.93 14.46 -2.83
C THR A 36 -13.33 15.75 -2.28
N ASP A 37 -12.50 15.64 -1.23
CA ASP A 37 -11.78 16.73 -0.55
C ASP A 37 -12.66 17.92 -0.13
N ASN A 38 -13.94 17.66 0.15
CA ASN A 38 -14.92 18.67 0.54
C ASN A 38 -14.98 18.91 2.06
N GLY A 39 -14.30 18.09 2.87
CA GLY A 39 -14.21 18.22 4.33
C GLY A 39 -15.51 17.96 5.10
N GLU A 40 -16.56 17.45 4.46
CA GLU A 40 -17.86 17.24 5.10
C GLU A 40 -17.88 15.98 6.00
N PHE A 41 -17.04 15.00 5.68
CA PHE A 41 -16.91 13.74 6.40
C PHE A 41 -15.53 13.11 6.15
N GLY A 42 -15.11 12.26 7.09
CA GLY A 42 -13.87 11.51 7.02
C GLY A 42 -13.99 10.15 6.31
N THR A 43 -12.88 9.43 6.23
CA THR A 43 -12.81 8.09 5.66
C THR A 43 -12.23 7.12 6.66
N HIS A 44 -12.91 5.99 6.87
CA HIS A 44 -12.42 4.88 7.70
C HIS A 44 -12.21 3.65 6.83
N TYR A 45 -10.99 3.11 6.87
CA TYR A 45 -10.64 1.86 6.20
C TYR A 45 -10.35 0.77 7.23
N VAL A 46 -10.98 -0.39 7.06
CA VAL A 46 -10.51 -1.65 7.64
C VAL A 46 -9.61 -2.32 6.61
N VAL A 47 -8.32 -2.45 6.91
CA VAL A 47 -7.27 -2.84 5.96
C VAL A 47 -6.80 -4.26 6.27
N LEU A 48 -6.81 -5.13 5.26
CA LEU A 48 -6.22 -6.47 5.33
C LEU A 48 -4.79 -6.40 4.79
N ALA A 49 -3.81 -6.22 5.67
CA ALA A 49 -2.42 -6.03 5.27
C ALA A 49 -1.79 -7.35 4.81
N HIS A 50 -1.06 -7.26 3.69
CA HIS A 50 -0.36 -8.39 3.09
C HIS A 50 1.01 -7.94 2.60
N GLU A 51 1.98 -8.83 2.66
CA GLU A 51 3.34 -8.61 2.14
C GLU A 51 3.68 -9.58 1.02
N ILE A 52 4.58 -9.15 0.14
CA ILE A 52 5.14 -9.98 -0.92
C ILE A 52 6.63 -9.68 -1.06
N CYS A 53 7.41 -10.75 -1.18
CA CYS A 53 8.82 -10.66 -1.56
C CYS A 53 8.91 -10.89 -3.07
N LEU A 54 9.23 -9.84 -3.82
CA LEU A 54 9.46 -9.96 -5.25
C LEU A 54 10.90 -10.38 -5.51
N GLY A 55 11.07 -11.35 -6.43
CA GLY A 55 12.38 -11.78 -6.89
C GLY A 55 13.16 -10.62 -7.53
N ARG A 56 14.50 -10.66 -7.45
CA ARG A 56 15.37 -9.59 -7.98
C ARG A 56 15.29 -9.46 -9.50
N GLU A 57 14.85 -10.51 -10.18
CA GLU A 57 14.61 -10.59 -11.60
C GLU A 57 13.32 -9.87 -12.05
N ILE A 58 12.42 -9.56 -11.11
CA ILE A 58 11.18 -8.85 -11.41
C ILE A 58 11.49 -7.36 -11.51
N VAL A 59 11.38 -6.81 -12.73
CA VAL A 59 11.42 -5.37 -12.95
C VAL A 59 10.01 -4.83 -12.76
N LEU A 60 9.81 -4.07 -11.68
CA LEU A 60 8.55 -3.37 -11.41
C LEU A 60 8.48 -2.04 -12.17
N ASP A 61 7.40 -1.84 -12.91
CA ASP A 61 7.02 -0.56 -13.51
C ASP A 61 5.55 -0.24 -13.17
N PRO A 62 5.30 0.20 -11.92
CA PRO A 62 3.94 0.37 -11.42
C PRO A 62 3.21 1.56 -12.09
N PRO A 63 1.88 1.47 -12.28
CA PRO A 63 1.08 2.53 -12.90
C PRO A 63 1.13 3.86 -12.13
N LYS A 64 1.34 4.97 -12.84
CA LYS A 64 1.44 6.32 -12.22
C LYS A 64 0.12 7.06 -12.05
N VAL A 65 -1.01 6.34 -12.10
CA VAL A 65 -2.35 6.95 -11.99
C VAL A 65 -2.58 7.48 -10.57
N GLN A 66 -2.14 6.74 -9.56
CA GLN A 66 -2.32 7.08 -8.15
C GLN A 66 -1.07 7.72 -7.52
N HIS A 67 0.11 7.44 -8.08
CA HIS A 67 1.40 7.89 -7.53
C HIS A 67 2.27 8.56 -8.60
N LYS A 68 2.96 9.64 -8.23
CA LYS A 68 3.89 10.34 -9.12
C LYS A 68 5.27 9.68 -9.20
N GLN A 69 5.71 9.06 -8.10
CA GLN A 69 7.04 8.48 -7.93
C GLN A 69 6.97 7.27 -6.99
N TYR A 70 7.93 6.37 -7.14
CA TYR A 70 8.08 5.16 -6.32
C TYR A 70 9.52 5.07 -5.82
N GLN A 71 9.71 4.57 -4.61
CA GLN A 71 11.02 4.38 -4.01
C GLN A 71 11.02 3.13 -3.13
N TRP A 72 12.07 2.32 -3.25
CA TRP A 72 12.37 1.26 -2.29
C TRP A 72 13.12 1.86 -1.11
N LEU A 73 12.61 1.62 0.10
CA LEU A 73 13.20 2.11 1.34
C LEU A 73 13.46 0.93 2.27
N ALA A 74 14.61 0.96 2.95
CA ALA A 74 14.83 0.08 4.09
C ALA A 74 13.94 0.54 5.27
N PRO A 75 13.45 -0.38 6.13
CA PRO A 75 12.51 -0.06 7.20
C PRO A 75 12.98 1.09 8.11
N GLU A 76 14.26 1.14 8.45
CA GLU A 76 14.85 2.13 9.35
C GLU A 76 14.82 3.54 8.72
N VAL A 77 15.07 3.60 7.40
CA VAL A 77 14.97 4.83 6.62
C VAL A 77 13.51 5.26 6.49
N LEU A 78 12.59 4.33 6.21
CA LEU A 78 11.15 4.61 6.11
C LEU A 78 10.59 5.19 7.43
N LEU A 79 10.96 4.58 8.56
CA LEU A 79 10.48 5.00 9.88
C LEU A 79 11.01 6.38 10.29
N SER A 80 12.21 6.76 9.86
CA SER A 80 12.82 8.07 10.16
C SER A 80 12.37 9.23 9.27
N ARG A 81 11.63 8.97 8.18
CA ARG A 81 11.18 10.00 7.23
C ARG A 81 9.89 10.69 7.64
N ASP A 82 9.88 12.01 7.69
CA ASP A 82 8.68 12.79 8.07
C ASP A 82 7.61 12.85 6.96
N ASP A 83 8.00 12.55 5.72
CA ASP A 83 7.12 12.53 4.55
C ASP A 83 6.45 11.16 4.30
N VAL A 84 6.65 10.18 5.19
CA VAL A 84 5.93 8.90 5.18
C VAL A 84 4.79 8.93 6.20
N HIS A 85 3.58 8.65 5.74
CA HIS A 85 2.38 8.67 6.58
C HIS A 85 2.49 7.66 7.75
N PRO A 86 2.03 8.01 8.98
CA PRO A 86 2.06 7.11 10.13
C PRO A 86 1.43 5.73 9.87
N TYR A 87 0.31 5.69 9.14
CA TYR A 87 -0.33 4.42 8.75
C TYR A 87 0.52 3.52 7.86
N SER A 88 1.43 4.06 7.05
CA SER A 88 2.39 3.24 6.30
C SER A 88 3.55 2.80 7.19
N LYS A 89 3.99 3.65 8.14
CA LYS A 89 5.04 3.31 9.11
C LYS A 89 4.61 2.17 10.05
N ALA A 90 3.33 2.11 10.41
CA ALA A 90 2.78 1.13 11.33
C ALA A 90 3.02 -0.34 10.91
N TYR A 91 3.21 -0.61 9.61
CA TYR A 91 3.54 -1.96 9.12
C TYR A 91 4.96 -2.43 9.45
N PHE A 92 5.83 -1.56 9.95
CA PHE A 92 7.24 -1.83 10.21
C PHE A 92 7.62 -1.68 11.69
N LEU A 93 6.63 -1.53 12.59
CA LEU A 93 6.81 -1.35 14.04
C LEU A 93 6.52 -2.62 14.84
#